data_AF-A0A661YGU1-F1
#
_entry.id   AF-A0A661YGU1-F1
#
_cell.length_a   1.000
_cell.length_b   1.000
_cell.length_c   1.000
_cell.angle_alpha   90.00
_cell.angle_beta   90.00
_cell.angle_gamma   90.00
#
_symmetry.space_group_name_H-M   'P 1'
#
loop_
_entity.id
_entity.type
_entity.pdbx_description
1 polymer ?
#
loop_
_entity_poly.entity_id
_entity_poly.type
_entity_poly.pdbx_seq_one_letter_code
_entity_poly.pdbx_strand_id
1 'polypeptide(L)'
;MKAIIINRKLSPVEKSSLDRMVSDGARVIETAQYGITEEEKKKINYEVMDMVLAFGDKDFEGKPLVDWLKFDESSLWYYHKFRAYFRLRNLKYEIAALNKLAQDYDGVHYYSADPFLSNVQFPENVQLIITENSSSRKWNYFSLLKYFLILKSRWMINVFSPGKLKKPNHIIMDVSKRQVFLDIENLKENQGNYVIGYMLEKAGKDFLIIDEAVQPKMTDGAKIRLDRDGLFGKGSLKRRYLGEPILLNYFLSGKLKKRKKQLLSKIQKNLGELHGMCSGDEKLLISIYLSFKGASNFYLIKYLSYKRFFGKHHFKTIATVDENSPALRSILDAARTAGIKTIGMQHGNLHDLHPAYIYTRADAGRNAFPGHSLVWGEFWKAFLMKKGNYPADSMSISGQIRTDIIPKLKAESIEKAGLIPGAGNSDRLIVFASQPQRDAGLRERAALDVMQA
;
A
#
# COMPACT_ATOMS: atom_id res chain seq x y z
N MET A 1 -42.51 -0.03 -3.43
CA MET A 1 -41.72 -1.06 -4.14
C MET A 1 -40.51 -1.46 -3.31
N LYS A 2 -40.11 -2.74 -3.27
CA LYS A 2 -38.92 -3.21 -2.53
C LYS A 2 -37.69 -3.32 -3.44
N ALA A 3 -36.51 -2.99 -2.93
CA ALA A 3 -35.22 -3.17 -3.59
C ALA A 3 -34.44 -4.31 -2.93
N ILE A 4 -33.75 -5.10 -3.75
CA ILE A 4 -32.84 -6.16 -3.31
C ILE A 4 -31.47 -5.91 -3.91
N ILE A 5 -30.43 -5.96 -3.08
CA ILE A 5 -29.07 -5.71 -3.50
C ILE A 5 -28.16 -6.81 -2.97
N ILE A 6 -27.34 -7.36 -3.86
CA ILE A 6 -26.49 -8.51 -3.57
C ILE A 6 -25.02 -8.10 -3.74
N ASN A 7 -24.31 -7.87 -2.62
CA ASN A 7 -22.88 -7.55 -2.62
C ASN A 7 -22.01 -8.74 -2.13
N ARG A 8 -22.54 -9.96 -2.20
CA ARG A 8 -21.81 -11.20 -1.86
C ARG A 8 -22.39 -12.41 -2.56
N LYS A 9 -21.70 -13.54 -2.43
CA LYS A 9 -22.27 -14.84 -2.81
C LYS A 9 -23.38 -15.25 -1.84
N LEU A 10 -24.52 -15.63 -2.41
CA LEU A 10 -25.68 -16.13 -1.66
C LEU A 10 -25.62 -17.65 -1.47
N SER A 11 -26.10 -18.12 -0.31
CA SER A 11 -26.38 -19.53 -0.04
C SER A 11 -27.61 -20.01 -0.83
N PRO A 12 -27.81 -21.33 -0.99
CA PRO A 12 -29.01 -21.87 -1.66
C PRO A 12 -30.32 -21.38 -1.02
N VAL A 13 -30.37 -21.33 0.32
CA VAL A 13 -31.55 -20.86 1.07
C VAL A 13 -31.84 -19.39 0.80
N GLU A 14 -30.80 -18.55 0.80
CA GLU A 14 -30.94 -17.11 0.49
C GLU A 14 -31.40 -16.87 -0.95
N LYS A 15 -30.93 -17.68 -1.90
CA LYS A 15 -31.40 -17.63 -3.29
C LYS A 15 -32.89 -17.95 -3.38
N SER A 16 -33.34 -19.04 -2.77
CA SER A 16 -34.77 -19.38 -2.76
C SER A 16 -35.63 -18.34 -2.03
N SER A 17 -35.09 -17.65 -1.02
CA SER A 17 -35.77 -16.50 -0.41
C SER A 17 -35.86 -15.32 -1.37
N LEU A 18 -34.78 -15.03 -2.09
CA LEU A 18 -34.72 -13.95 -3.06
C LEU A 18 -35.68 -14.18 -4.23
N ASP A 19 -35.75 -15.40 -4.76
CA ASP A 19 -36.66 -15.76 -5.87
C ASP A 19 -38.13 -15.49 -5.48
N ARG A 20 -38.51 -15.77 -4.23
CA ARG A 20 -39.84 -15.45 -3.71
C ARG A 20 -40.08 -13.95 -3.66
N MET A 21 -39.14 -13.18 -3.09
CA MET A 21 -39.28 -11.73 -3.02
C MET A 21 -39.38 -11.07 -4.40
N VAL A 22 -38.64 -11.58 -5.39
CA VAL A 22 -38.73 -11.12 -6.78
C VAL A 22 -40.09 -11.46 -7.38
N SER A 23 -40.62 -12.65 -7.11
CA SER A 23 -41.97 -13.05 -7.53
C SER A 23 -43.06 -12.15 -6.91
N ASP A 24 -42.83 -11.65 -5.69
CA ASP A 24 -43.68 -10.69 -4.98
C ASP A 24 -43.49 -9.22 -5.45
N GLY A 25 -42.74 -8.99 -6.54
CA GLY A 25 -42.57 -7.67 -7.14
C GLY A 25 -41.38 -6.85 -6.61
N ALA A 26 -40.45 -7.46 -5.87
CA ALA A 26 -39.21 -6.79 -5.50
C ALA A 26 -38.25 -6.68 -6.69
N ARG A 27 -37.54 -5.55 -6.80
CA ARG A 27 -36.58 -5.29 -7.86
C ARG A 27 -35.16 -5.61 -7.38
N VAL A 28 -34.46 -6.48 -8.10
CA VAL A 28 -33.02 -6.69 -7.91
C VAL A 28 -32.28 -5.55 -8.57
N ILE A 29 -31.41 -4.86 -7.82
CA ILE A 29 -30.58 -3.77 -8.31
C ILE A 29 -29.12 -4.22 -8.31
N GLU A 30 -28.49 -4.14 -9.48
CA GLU A 30 -27.07 -4.45 -9.61
C GLU A 30 -26.21 -3.35 -8.96
N THR A 31 -25.06 -3.74 -8.40
CA THR A 31 -24.08 -2.84 -7.75
C THR A 31 -23.65 -1.65 -8.59
N ALA A 32 -23.71 -1.76 -9.92
CA ALA A 32 -23.40 -0.68 -10.85
C ALA A 32 -24.54 0.34 -11.01
N GLN A 33 -25.78 0.00 -10.66
CA GLN A 33 -26.98 0.79 -10.98
C GLN A 33 -27.47 1.71 -9.85
N TYR A 34 -27.01 1.53 -8.60
CA TYR A 34 -27.39 2.38 -7.45
C TYR A 34 -26.23 3.23 -6.90
N GLY A 35 -25.22 3.47 -7.72
CA GLY A 35 -24.05 4.25 -7.32
C GLY A 35 -24.39 5.70 -6.96
N ILE A 36 -23.69 6.23 -5.97
CA ILE A 36 -23.59 7.68 -5.74
C ILE A 36 -22.79 8.34 -6.89
N THR A 37 -23.11 9.59 -7.18
CA THR A 37 -22.46 10.41 -8.23
C THR A 37 -20.98 10.63 -7.95
N GLU A 38 -20.21 11.04 -8.96
CA GLU A 38 -18.78 11.35 -8.77
C GLU A 38 -18.58 12.58 -7.86
N GLU A 39 -19.50 13.54 -7.89
CA GLU A 39 -19.53 14.69 -7.00
C GLU A 39 -19.76 14.26 -5.54
N GLU A 40 -20.70 13.36 -5.28
CA GLU A 40 -20.93 12.79 -3.94
C GLU A 40 -19.72 11.98 -3.46
N LYS A 41 -19.10 11.16 -4.34
CA LYS A 41 -17.87 10.45 -4.02
C LYS A 41 -16.74 11.40 -3.66
N LYS A 42 -16.58 12.49 -4.43
CA LYS A 42 -15.59 13.53 -4.17
C LYS A 42 -15.83 14.18 -2.80
N LYS A 43 -17.08 14.54 -2.48
CA LYS A 43 -17.44 15.09 -1.16
C LYS A 43 -17.06 14.14 -0.02
N ILE A 44 -17.48 12.88 -0.10
CA ILE A 44 -17.17 11.85 0.91
C ILE A 44 -15.65 11.66 1.04
N ASN A 45 -14.88 11.73 -0.06
CA ASN A 45 -13.42 11.63 0.02
C ASN A 45 -12.80 12.70 0.90
N TYR A 46 -13.17 13.96 0.70
CA TYR A 46 -12.63 15.06 1.49
C TYR A 46 -13.08 14.96 2.95
N GLU A 47 -14.36 14.66 3.21
CA GLU A 47 -14.88 14.48 4.58
C GLU A 47 -14.14 13.36 5.33
N VAL A 48 -13.96 12.19 4.70
CA VAL A 48 -13.25 11.07 5.31
C VAL A 48 -11.76 11.38 5.47
N MET A 49 -11.14 12.09 4.53
CA MET A 49 -9.74 12.49 4.63
C MET A 49 -9.54 13.41 5.83
N ASP A 50 -10.33 14.48 5.92
CA ASP A 50 -10.23 15.47 6.98
C ASP A 50 -10.49 14.85 8.34
N MET A 51 -11.51 13.99 8.46
CA MET A 51 -11.80 13.25 9.69
C MET A 51 -10.62 12.34 10.07
N VAL A 52 -10.12 11.51 9.15
CA VAL A 52 -9.01 10.60 9.46
C VAL A 52 -7.76 11.37 9.87
N LEU A 53 -7.45 12.50 9.23
CA LEU A 53 -6.31 13.34 9.60
C LEU A 53 -6.48 13.93 11.00
N ALA A 54 -7.63 14.56 11.28
CA ALA A 54 -7.92 15.18 12.56
C ALA A 54 -7.97 14.14 13.71
N PHE A 55 -8.45 12.93 13.42
CA PHE A 55 -8.62 11.89 14.43
C PHE A 55 -7.30 11.41 15.05
N GLY A 56 -6.19 11.46 14.31
CA GLY A 56 -4.87 11.17 14.87
C GLY A 56 -4.48 12.13 15.99
N ASP A 57 -4.87 13.39 15.86
CA ASP A 57 -4.59 14.47 16.81
C ASP A 57 -5.63 14.59 17.93
N LYS A 58 -6.78 13.91 17.80
CA LYS A 58 -7.83 13.95 18.80
C LYS A 58 -7.32 13.43 20.15
N ASP A 59 -7.58 14.22 21.18
CA ASP A 59 -7.20 13.94 22.55
C ASP A 59 -8.17 12.94 23.20
N PHE A 60 -7.59 11.94 23.88
CA PHE A 60 -8.28 11.01 24.74
C PHE A 60 -7.52 10.94 26.06
N GLU A 61 -8.15 11.45 27.12
CA GLU A 61 -7.59 11.50 28.48
C GLU A 61 -6.22 12.20 28.57
N GLY A 62 -6.08 13.36 27.92
CA GLY A 62 -4.86 14.18 27.94
C GLY A 62 -3.76 13.65 27.02
N LYS A 63 -4.10 12.77 26.08
CA LYS A 63 -3.16 12.15 25.16
C LYS A 63 -3.76 11.99 23.76
N PRO A 64 -3.05 12.40 22.68
CA PRO A 64 -3.55 12.23 21.33
C PRO A 64 -3.58 10.76 20.91
N LEU A 65 -4.52 10.40 20.04
CA LEU A 65 -4.70 9.02 19.56
C LEU A 65 -3.41 8.40 18.99
N VAL A 66 -2.60 9.17 18.25
CA VAL A 66 -1.30 8.68 17.75
C VAL A 66 -0.44 8.11 18.87
N ASP A 67 -0.45 8.74 20.04
CA ASP A 67 0.37 8.33 21.16
C ASP A 67 -0.23 7.14 21.91
N TRP A 68 -1.56 6.97 21.89
CA TRP A 68 -2.22 5.75 22.36
C TRP A 68 -1.72 4.52 21.60
N LEU A 69 -1.36 4.68 20.32
CA LEU A 69 -0.84 3.61 19.46
C LEU A 69 0.69 3.59 19.36
N LYS A 70 1.40 4.37 20.18
CA LYS A 70 2.86 4.48 20.19
C LYS A 70 3.55 3.22 20.75
N PHE A 71 4.63 2.81 20.11
CA PHE A 71 5.59 1.81 20.56
C PHE A 71 7.01 2.30 20.25
N ASP A 72 7.90 2.26 21.24
CA ASP A 72 9.22 2.92 21.14
C ASP A 72 9.04 4.37 20.62
N GLU A 73 9.75 4.78 19.56
CA GLU A 73 9.61 6.12 18.94
C GLU A 73 8.71 6.12 17.69
N SER A 74 7.79 5.18 17.57
CA SER A 74 6.94 5.01 16.38
C SER A 74 5.49 4.73 16.76
N SER A 75 4.55 4.81 15.82
CA SER A 75 3.13 4.58 16.10
C SER A 75 2.46 3.76 15.02
N LEU A 76 1.62 2.80 15.44
CA LEU A 76 0.82 1.99 14.53
C LEU A 76 -0.25 2.81 13.79
N TRP A 77 -0.56 4.01 14.30
CA TRP A 77 -1.40 4.97 13.60
C TRP A 77 -0.94 5.13 12.15
N TYR A 78 0.34 5.44 11.96
CA TYR A 78 0.90 5.71 10.65
C TYR A 78 1.09 4.48 9.78
N TYR A 79 1.09 3.28 10.37
CA TYR A 79 1.14 2.03 9.60
C TYR A 79 -0.20 1.68 8.99
N HIS A 80 -1.30 2.24 9.50
CA HIS A 80 -2.62 1.87 9.01
C HIS A 80 -3.45 3.05 8.53
N LYS A 81 -3.07 4.31 8.79
CA LYS A 81 -3.81 5.52 8.42
C LYS A 81 -4.31 5.48 6.98
N PHE A 82 -3.40 5.25 6.04
CA PHE A 82 -3.72 5.12 4.61
C PHE A 82 -4.73 4.01 4.34
N ARG A 83 -4.54 2.83 4.92
CA ARG A 83 -5.42 1.66 4.72
C ARG A 83 -6.79 1.83 5.37
N ALA A 84 -6.81 2.46 6.53
CA ALA A 84 -8.02 2.75 7.28
C ALA A 84 -8.87 3.80 6.56
N TYR A 85 -8.25 4.84 6.00
CA TYR A 85 -8.91 5.79 5.10
C TYR A 85 -9.64 5.09 3.95
N PHE A 86 -8.94 4.26 3.17
CA PHE A 86 -9.59 3.59 2.02
C PHE A 86 -10.72 2.68 2.45
N ARG A 87 -10.55 1.98 3.58
CA ARG A 87 -11.57 1.09 4.11
C ARG A 87 -12.81 1.87 4.54
N LEU A 88 -12.63 2.94 5.31
CA LEU A 88 -13.72 3.77 5.79
C LEU A 88 -14.40 4.50 4.63
N ARG A 89 -13.65 5.09 3.72
CA ARG A 89 -14.19 5.75 2.51
C ARG A 89 -15.10 4.83 1.72
N ASN A 90 -14.63 3.62 1.40
CA ASN A 90 -15.44 2.67 0.63
C ASN A 90 -16.72 2.29 1.39
N LEU A 91 -16.64 2.17 2.70
CA LEU A 91 -17.79 1.92 3.55
C LEU A 91 -18.76 3.11 3.57
N LYS A 92 -18.27 4.35 3.59
CA LYS A 92 -19.10 5.56 3.50
C LYS A 92 -19.78 5.69 2.14
N TYR A 93 -19.15 5.27 1.05
CA TYR A 93 -19.81 5.18 -0.26
C TYR A 93 -20.99 4.20 -0.21
N GLU A 94 -20.79 3.03 0.39
CA GLU A 94 -21.82 1.99 0.53
C GLU A 94 -22.98 2.47 1.42
N ILE A 95 -22.68 3.13 2.55
CA ILE A 95 -23.68 3.72 3.44
C ILE A 95 -24.49 4.81 2.72
N ALA A 96 -23.83 5.71 1.99
CA ALA A 96 -24.50 6.78 1.26
C ALA A 96 -25.43 6.24 0.17
N ALA A 97 -24.98 5.22 -0.56
CA ALA A 97 -25.77 4.57 -1.59
C ALA A 97 -27.02 3.87 -1.01
N LEU A 98 -26.89 3.21 0.14
CA LEU A 98 -28.02 2.60 0.85
C LEU A 98 -29.02 3.63 1.39
N ASN A 99 -28.53 4.74 1.95
CA ASN A 99 -29.40 5.82 2.43
C ASN A 99 -30.20 6.47 1.29
N LYS A 100 -29.61 6.59 0.10
CA LYS A 100 -30.31 7.08 -1.09
C LYS A 100 -31.39 6.10 -1.55
N LEU A 101 -31.06 4.81 -1.64
CA LEU A 101 -32.05 3.78 -1.96
C LEU A 101 -33.20 3.72 -0.95
N ALA A 102 -32.93 3.97 0.32
CA ALA A 102 -33.96 4.05 1.35
C ALA A 102 -34.96 5.20 1.14
N GLN A 103 -34.63 6.21 0.32
CA GLN A 103 -35.55 7.29 -0.04
C GLN A 103 -36.43 6.90 -1.24
N ASP A 104 -35.90 6.07 -2.14
CA ASP A 104 -36.56 5.69 -3.40
C ASP A 104 -37.44 4.43 -3.28
N TYR A 105 -37.26 3.65 -2.20
CA TYR A 105 -37.91 2.35 -2.02
C TYR A 105 -38.52 2.18 -0.62
N ASP A 106 -39.69 1.53 -0.55
CA ASP A 106 -40.39 1.25 0.71
C ASP A 106 -39.65 0.22 1.59
N GLY A 107 -38.72 -0.53 1.00
CA GLY A 107 -37.92 -1.53 1.70
C GLY A 107 -36.68 -1.90 0.90
N VAL A 108 -35.53 -1.96 1.56
CA VAL A 108 -34.22 -2.24 0.95
C VAL A 108 -33.60 -3.44 1.66
N HIS A 109 -33.42 -4.55 0.95
CA HIS A 109 -32.75 -5.74 1.47
C HIS A 109 -31.32 -5.81 0.95
N TYR A 110 -30.35 -5.64 1.84
CA TYR A 110 -28.94 -5.54 1.49
C TYR A 110 -28.14 -6.75 1.98
N TYR A 111 -27.70 -7.59 1.05
CA TYR A 111 -26.87 -8.76 1.35
C TYR A 111 -25.38 -8.38 1.27
N SER A 112 -24.71 -8.33 2.43
CA SER A 112 -23.30 -7.97 2.52
C SER A 112 -22.46 -9.02 3.25
N ALA A 113 -21.17 -9.07 2.91
CA ALA A 113 -20.16 -9.80 3.66
C ALA A 113 -19.33 -8.87 4.57
N ASP A 114 -19.67 -7.59 4.62
CA ASP A 114 -18.96 -6.58 5.40
C ASP A 114 -19.53 -6.46 6.82
N PRO A 115 -18.81 -6.96 7.84
CA PRO A 115 -19.31 -6.93 9.22
C PRO A 115 -19.30 -5.52 9.83
N PHE A 116 -18.71 -4.51 9.18
CA PHE A 116 -18.71 -3.16 9.74
C PHE A 116 -20.04 -2.45 9.59
N LEU A 117 -20.88 -2.86 8.63
CA LEU A 117 -22.20 -2.28 8.40
C LEU A 117 -23.17 -2.52 9.57
N SER A 118 -22.99 -3.60 10.35
CA SER A 118 -23.82 -3.82 11.55
C SER A 118 -23.61 -2.79 12.64
N ASN A 119 -22.50 -2.04 12.62
CA ASN A 119 -22.23 -0.98 13.58
C ASN A 119 -22.77 0.38 13.13
N VAL A 120 -23.46 0.44 11.98
CA VAL A 120 -24.01 1.66 11.41
C VAL A 120 -25.52 1.62 11.59
N GLN A 121 -26.08 2.76 12.00
CA GLN A 121 -27.52 2.93 12.06
C GLN A 121 -28.03 3.32 10.67
N PHE A 122 -28.94 2.50 10.14
CA PHE A 122 -29.63 2.76 8.88
C PHE A 122 -31.09 3.13 9.12
N PRO A 123 -31.77 3.74 8.14
CA PRO A 123 -33.22 3.90 8.15
C PRO A 123 -33.96 2.57 8.37
N GLU A 124 -35.13 2.60 9.00
CA GLU A 124 -35.89 1.40 9.40
C GLU A 124 -36.29 0.51 8.23
N ASN A 125 -36.45 1.09 7.04
CA ASN A 125 -36.76 0.36 5.81
C ASN A 125 -35.54 -0.34 5.19
N VAL A 126 -34.34 -0.24 5.78
CA VAL A 126 -33.13 -0.95 5.32
C VAL A 126 -32.88 -2.18 6.19
N GLN A 127 -33.04 -3.37 5.59
CA GLN A 127 -32.70 -4.64 6.22
C GLN A 127 -31.32 -5.11 5.76
N LEU A 128 -30.35 -5.10 6.69
CA LEU A 128 -29.03 -5.67 6.47
C LEU A 128 -29.03 -7.18 6.70
N ILE A 129 -28.53 -7.94 5.74
CA ILE A 129 -28.42 -9.40 5.80
C ILE A 129 -26.94 -9.77 5.70
N ILE A 130 -26.27 -9.67 6.85
CA ILE A 130 -24.84 -9.94 6.99
C ILE A 130 -24.66 -11.42 7.32
N THR A 131 -23.85 -12.11 6.53
CA THR A 131 -23.43 -13.48 6.89
C THR A 131 -22.20 -13.41 7.77
N GLU A 132 -22.23 -14.12 8.90
CA GLU A 132 -21.00 -14.49 9.59
C GLU A 132 -20.16 -15.31 8.62
N ASN A 133 -19.00 -14.77 8.20
CA ASN A 133 -18.07 -15.43 7.28
C ASN A 133 -17.75 -16.87 7.76
N SER A 134 -18.52 -17.85 7.30
CA SER A 134 -18.32 -19.28 7.60
C SER A 134 -17.47 -19.98 6.55
N SER A 135 -17.02 -19.28 5.51
CA SER A 135 -15.97 -19.83 4.66
C SER A 135 -14.67 -19.85 5.46
N SER A 136 -14.38 -20.99 6.08
CA SER A 136 -13.03 -21.31 6.55
C SER A 136 -12.09 -21.00 5.39
N ARG A 137 -11.32 -19.91 5.50
CA ARG A 137 -10.36 -19.51 4.46
C ARG A 137 -9.39 -20.67 4.31
N LYS A 138 -9.56 -21.46 3.24
CA LYS A 138 -8.74 -22.65 3.01
C LYS A 138 -7.30 -22.20 2.86
N TRP A 139 -6.46 -22.65 3.79
CA TRP A 139 -5.03 -22.37 3.74
C TRP A 139 -4.44 -22.97 2.46
N ASN A 140 -3.76 -22.16 1.67
CA ASN A 140 -3.06 -22.65 0.49
C ASN A 140 -1.69 -23.21 0.91
N TYR A 141 -1.69 -24.44 1.47
CA TYR A 141 -0.48 -25.12 1.94
C TYR A 141 0.59 -25.27 0.85
N PHE A 142 0.18 -25.43 -0.40
CA PHE A 142 1.12 -25.51 -1.52
C PHE A 142 1.84 -24.18 -1.75
N SER A 143 1.13 -23.05 -1.66
CA SER A 143 1.77 -21.73 -1.69
C SER A 143 2.65 -21.50 -0.46
N LEU A 144 2.24 -21.96 0.73
CA LEU A 144 3.10 -21.90 1.92
C LEU A 144 4.42 -22.66 1.72
N LEU A 145 4.37 -23.87 1.14
CA LEU A 145 5.56 -24.65 0.81
C LEU A 145 6.47 -23.92 -0.18
N LYS A 146 5.90 -23.34 -1.25
CA LYS A 146 6.68 -22.53 -2.20
C LYS A 146 7.34 -21.33 -1.54
N TYR A 147 6.61 -20.63 -0.67
CA TYR A 147 7.18 -19.52 0.07
C TYR A 147 8.32 -19.98 0.98
N PHE A 148 8.16 -21.13 1.64
CA PHE A 148 9.21 -21.72 2.46
C PHE A 148 10.47 -22.05 1.65
N LEU A 149 10.33 -22.57 0.43
CA LEU A 149 11.46 -22.80 -0.48
C LEU A 149 12.16 -21.49 -0.86
N ILE A 150 11.41 -20.41 -1.11
CA ILE A 150 11.95 -19.06 -1.31
C ILE A 150 12.71 -18.58 -0.07
N LEU A 151 12.11 -18.67 1.12
CA LEU A 151 12.77 -18.28 2.37
C LEU A 151 14.08 -19.05 2.59
N LYS A 152 14.05 -20.38 2.40
CA LYS A 152 15.21 -21.26 2.59
C LYS A 152 16.34 -20.93 1.61
N SER A 153 16.03 -20.82 0.31
CA SER A 153 17.04 -20.50 -0.72
C SER A 153 17.70 -19.16 -0.46
N ARG A 154 16.90 -18.11 -0.22
CA ARG A 154 17.39 -16.76 0.09
C ARG A 154 18.20 -16.72 1.37
N TRP A 155 17.83 -17.52 2.37
CA TRP A 155 18.62 -17.66 3.60
C TRP A 155 19.99 -18.28 3.35
N MET A 156 20.05 -19.38 2.61
CA MET A 156 21.32 -20.02 2.25
C MET A 156 22.25 -19.05 1.51
N ILE A 157 21.75 -18.26 0.55
CA ILE A 157 22.56 -17.29 -0.20
C ILE A 157 23.26 -16.28 0.71
N ASN A 158 22.57 -15.76 1.73
CA ASN A 158 23.15 -14.79 2.65
C ASN A 158 24.16 -15.44 3.62
N VAL A 159 23.92 -16.68 4.05
CA VAL A 159 24.86 -17.44 4.93
C VAL A 159 26.23 -17.58 4.24
N PHE A 160 26.25 -17.80 2.93
CA PHE A 160 27.50 -17.88 2.15
C PHE A 160 27.99 -16.52 1.62
N SER A 161 27.40 -15.41 2.05
CA SER A 161 27.79 -14.05 1.62
C SER A 161 28.13 -13.08 2.77
N PRO A 162 28.82 -13.48 3.86
CA PRO A 162 29.00 -12.63 5.04
C PRO A 162 29.82 -11.35 4.77
N GLY A 163 30.67 -11.36 3.74
CA GLY A 163 31.49 -10.21 3.35
C GLY A 163 30.68 -8.99 2.89
N LYS A 164 29.40 -9.16 2.50
CA LYS A 164 28.54 -8.07 2.01
C LYS A 164 28.23 -7.00 3.08
N LEU A 165 28.35 -7.34 4.36
CA LEU A 165 28.01 -6.46 5.48
C LEU A 165 29.22 -5.70 6.06
N LYS A 166 30.45 -5.95 5.58
CA LYS A 166 31.68 -5.40 6.20
C LYS A 166 32.00 -3.95 5.83
N LYS A 167 31.52 -3.45 4.69
CA LYS A 167 31.89 -2.14 4.11
C LYS A 167 30.75 -1.14 3.81
N PRO A 168 29.45 -1.51 3.78
CA PRO A 168 28.43 -0.57 3.35
C PRO A 168 28.12 0.47 4.45
N ASN A 169 28.01 1.73 4.03
CA ASN A 169 27.51 2.83 4.85
C ASN A 169 26.04 3.15 4.55
N HIS A 170 25.55 2.80 3.37
CA HIS A 170 24.27 3.23 2.85
C HIS A 170 23.41 2.03 2.45
N ILE A 171 22.12 2.08 2.74
CA ILE A 171 21.17 1.04 2.34
C ILE A 171 20.24 1.59 1.25
N ILE A 172 19.95 0.77 0.24
CA ILE A 172 18.84 0.98 -0.69
C ILE A 172 17.89 -0.21 -0.58
N MET A 173 16.61 0.06 -0.33
CA MET A 173 15.56 -0.97 -0.34
C MET A 173 15.05 -1.18 -1.78
N ASP A 174 15.07 -2.43 -2.26
CA ASP A 174 14.54 -2.81 -3.57
C ASP A 174 13.34 -3.75 -3.45
N VAL A 175 12.16 -3.18 -3.23
CA VAL A 175 10.91 -3.94 -3.04
C VAL A 175 9.96 -3.88 -4.23
N SER A 176 10.25 -3.07 -5.25
CA SER A 176 9.34 -2.86 -6.39
C SER A 176 9.26 -4.10 -7.29
N LYS A 177 8.14 -4.22 -8.00
CA LYS A 177 7.99 -5.22 -9.06
C LYS A 177 8.97 -4.91 -10.20
N ARG A 178 9.49 -5.96 -10.83
CA ARG A 178 10.32 -5.80 -12.02
C ARG A 178 9.45 -5.36 -13.20
N GLN A 179 9.98 -4.42 -13.97
CA GLN A 179 9.47 -4.06 -15.28
C GLN A 179 10.64 -3.95 -16.25
N VAL A 180 10.33 -3.98 -17.54
CA VAL A 180 11.30 -3.70 -18.60
C VAL A 180 11.75 -2.24 -18.46
N PHE A 181 13.05 -2.01 -18.47
CA PHE A 181 13.67 -0.71 -18.67
C PHE A 181 14.95 -0.90 -19.51
N LEU A 182 15.43 0.16 -20.14
CA LEU A 182 16.64 0.08 -20.97
C LEU A 182 17.88 0.23 -20.09
N ASP A 183 18.94 -0.52 -20.35
CA ASP A 183 20.25 -0.29 -19.75
C ASP A 183 20.83 1.05 -20.24
N ILE A 184 21.35 1.87 -19.32
CA ILE A 184 21.79 3.23 -19.65
C ILE A 184 23.04 3.29 -20.52
N GLU A 185 23.86 2.24 -20.51
CA GLU A 185 25.12 2.21 -21.25
C GLU A 185 24.91 1.68 -22.68
N ASN A 186 24.09 0.63 -22.83
CA ASN A 186 23.95 -0.11 -24.09
C ASN A 186 22.54 -0.15 -24.68
N LEU A 187 21.54 0.47 -24.04
CA LEU A 187 20.14 0.52 -24.47
C LEU A 187 19.46 -0.83 -24.68
N LYS A 188 20.01 -1.93 -24.16
CA LYS A 188 19.31 -3.23 -24.21
C LYS A 188 18.24 -3.29 -23.14
N GLU A 189 17.17 -4.02 -23.43
CA GLU A 189 16.14 -4.30 -22.45
C GLU A 189 16.71 -5.08 -21.26
N ASN A 190 16.39 -4.58 -20.08
CA ASN A 190 16.70 -5.20 -18.80
C ASN A 190 15.43 -5.26 -17.95
N GLN A 191 15.39 -6.21 -17.01
CA GLN A 191 14.29 -6.35 -16.07
C GLN A 191 14.74 -5.84 -14.71
N GLY A 192 14.07 -4.82 -14.16
CA GLY A 192 14.47 -4.28 -12.86
C GLY A 192 13.46 -3.31 -12.27
N ASN A 193 13.93 -2.57 -11.27
CA ASN A 193 13.11 -1.58 -10.60
C ASN A 193 12.93 -0.36 -11.52
N TYR A 194 11.75 -0.15 -12.09
CA TYR A 194 11.55 0.95 -13.05
C TYR A 194 11.67 2.35 -12.43
N VAL A 195 11.62 2.49 -11.10
CA VAL A 195 11.71 3.79 -10.43
C VAL A 195 13.16 4.14 -10.13
N ILE A 196 13.94 3.16 -9.62
CA ILE A 196 15.30 3.38 -9.12
C ILE A 196 16.35 2.47 -9.78
N GLY A 197 16.03 1.86 -10.92
CA GLY A 197 16.88 0.88 -11.61
C GLY A 197 18.27 1.42 -11.91
N TYR A 198 18.34 2.60 -12.52
CA TYR A 198 19.61 3.27 -12.81
C TYR A 198 20.43 3.60 -11.56
N MET A 199 19.76 3.93 -10.45
CA MET A 199 20.45 4.13 -9.16
C MET A 199 21.02 2.81 -8.62
N LEU A 200 20.28 1.70 -8.73
CA LEU A 200 20.74 0.38 -8.29
C LEU A 200 21.94 -0.11 -9.10
N GLU A 201 21.99 0.18 -10.41
CA GLU A 201 23.12 -0.15 -11.28
C GLU A 201 24.37 0.65 -10.92
N LYS A 202 24.22 1.95 -10.64
CA LYS A 202 25.31 2.85 -10.26
C LYS A 202 25.75 2.75 -8.80
N ALA A 203 25.01 2.06 -7.94
CA ALA A 203 25.35 1.91 -6.52
C ALA A 203 26.81 1.46 -6.35
N GLY A 204 27.57 2.09 -5.45
CA GLY A 204 29.00 1.83 -5.19
C GLY A 204 29.27 0.65 -4.23
N LYS A 205 30.49 0.47 -3.74
CA LYS A 205 30.83 -0.58 -2.73
C LYS A 205 30.38 -0.22 -1.31
N ASP A 206 30.11 1.06 -1.09
CA ASP A 206 29.56 1.70 0.10
C ASP A 206 28.04 1.52 0.25
N PHE A 207 27.37 0.96 -0.77
CA PHE A 207 25.95 0.64 -0.73
C PHE A 207 25.67 -0.85 -0.50
N LEU A 208 24.69 -1.11 0.35
CA LEU A 208 24.02 -2.40 0.52
C LEU A 208 22.62 -2.30 -0.09
N ILE A 209 22.30 -3.18 -1.03
CA ILE A 209 20.94 -3.25 -1.58
C ILE A 209 20.20 -4.34 -0.82
N ILE A 210 19.14 -3.99 -0.10
CA ILE A 210 18.29 -4.98 0.56
C ILE A 210 17.12 -5.32 -0.36
N ASP A 211 17.08 -6.58 -0.82
CA ASP A 211 16.02 -7.12 -1.67
C ASP A 211 15.13 -8.05 -0.85
N GLU A 212 13.84 -7.69 -0.73
CA GLU A 212 12.86 -8.45 0.03
C GLU A 212 11.76 -8.95 -0.92
N ALA A 213 11.50 -10.26 -0.89
CA ALA A 213 10.41 -10.86 -1.61
C ALA A 213 9.08 -10.41 -1.01
N VAL A 214 8.12 -10.03 -1.87
CA VAL A 214 6.78 -9.65 -1.44
C VAL A 214 6.15 -10.79 -0.65
N GLN A 215 5.72 -10.50 0.59
CA GLN A 215 5.09 -11.51 1.41
C GLN A 215 3.72 -11.88 0.84
N PRO A 216 3.42 -13.19 0.70
CA PRO A 216 2.14 -13.63 0.20
C PRO A 216 1.03 -13.34 1.21
N LYS A 217 -0.13 -12.92 0.71
CA LYS A 217 -1.37 -12.97 1.48
C LYS A 217 -1.89 -14.40 1.44
N MET A 218 -1.72 -15.13 2.54
CA MET A 218 -2.10 -16.54 2.64
C MET A 218 -3.61 -16.80 2.56
N THR A 219 -4.42 -15.73 2.61
CA THR A 219 -5.88 -15.77 2.65
C THR A 219 -6.56 -15.48 1.32
N ASP A 220 -5.84 -14.95 0.34
CA ASP A 220 -6.46 -14.33 -0.85
C ASP A 220 -6.36 -15.24 -2.08
N GLY A 221 -6.07 -16.53 -1.91
CA GLY A 221 -5.85 -17.47 -3.01
C GLY A 221 -4.64 -17.16 -3.90
N ALA A 222 -3.83 -16.17 -3.52
CA ALA A 222 -2.66 -15.73 -4.28
C ALA A 222 -1.70 -16.90 -4.51
N LYS A 223 -1.49 -17.26 -5.78
CA LYS A 223 -0.56 -18.32 -6.17
C LYS A 223 0.85 -17.77 -6.15
N ILE A 224 1.68 -18.29 -5.24
CA ILE A 224 3.12 -17.97 -5.25
C ILE A 224 3.75 -18.69 -6.44
N ARG A 225 4.49 -17.93 -7.24
CA ARG A 225 5.31 -18.48 -8.33
C ARG A 225 6.71 -18.74 -7.76
N LEU A 226 7.23 -19.92 -8.07
CA LEU A 226 8.65 -20.23 -7.88
C LEU A 226 9.34 -19.82 -9.17
N ASP A 227 9.91 -18.63 -9.18
CA ASP A 227 10.75 -18.15 -10.27
C ASP A 227 12.19 -17.91 -9.75
N ARG A 228 13.11 -17.73 -10.70
CA ARG A 228 14.52 -17.51 -10.41
C ARG A 228 14.72 -16.29 -9.50
N ASP A 229 13.93 -15.24 -9.69
CA ASP A 229 14.02 -13.99 -8.92
C ASP A 229 13.59 -14.16 -7.47
N GLY A 230 12.51 -14.92 -7.25
CA GLY A 230 12.04 -15.30 -5.93
C GLY A 230 13.13 -16.07 -5.18
N LEU A 231 13.70 -17.10 -5.80
CA LEU A 231 14.70 -17.97 -5.16
C LEU A 231 16.07 -17.29 -4.96
N PHE A 232 16.54 -16.54 -5.96
CA PHE A 232 17.93 -16.06 -6.02
C PHE A 232 18.08 -14.54 -5.92
N GLY A 233 16.99 -13.80 -5.70
CA GLY A 233 17.03 -12.34 -5.65
C GLY A 233 16.96 -11.67 -7.02
N LYS A 234 16.73 -10.36 -7.00
CA LYS A 234 16.58 -9.57 -8.23
C LYS A 234 17.95 -9.19 -8.81
N GLY A 235 18.21 -9.58 -10.06
CA GLY A 235 19.33 -9.11 -10.88
C GLY A 235 20.68 -9.65 -10.41
N SER A 236 21.73 -8.85 -10.58
CA SER A 236 23.06 -9.21 -10.07
C SER A 236 23.07 -9.25 -8.54
N LEU A 237 23.50 -10.37 -7.98
CA LEU A 237 23.65 -10.56 -6.52
C LEU A 237 24.77 -9.70 -5.89
N LYS A 238 25.52 -8.96 -6.71
CA LYS A 238 26.58 -8.06 -6.26
C LYS A 238 25.98 -6.99 -5.33
N ARG A 239 26.43 -6.99 -4.06
CA ARG A 239 25.97 -6.08 -2.99
C ARG A 239 24.51 -6.22 -2.58
N ARG A 240 23.82 -7.23 -3.08
CA ARG A 240 22.44 -7.54 -2.66
C ARG A 240 22.45 -8.44 -1.44
N TYR A 241 21.74 -8.01 -0.42
CA TYR A 241 21.46 -8.76 0.78
C TYR A 241 19.96 -9.06 0.84
N LEU A 242 19.61 -10.32 0.95
CA LEU A 242 18.21 -10.72 0.93
C LEU A 242 17.58 -10.41 2.30
N GLY A 243 16.36 -9.88 2.34
CA GLY A 243 15.73 -9.41 3.58
C GLY A 243 15.19 -10.53 4.48
N GLU A 244 14.95 -11.71 3.92
CA GLU A 244 14.30 -12.85 4.59
C GLU A 244 15.09 -13.34 5.81
N PRO A 245 16.43 -13.44 5.79
CA PRO A 245 17.21 -13.79 6.97
C PRO A 245 17.07 -12.81 8.13
N ILE A 246 16.88 -11.52 7.83
CA ILE A 246 16.61 -10.50 8.86
C ILE A 246 15.28 -10.82 9.54
N LEU A 247 14.27 -11.19 8.77
CA LEU A 247 12.96 -11.61 9.29
C LEU A 247 13.06 -12.94 10.07
N LEU A 248 13.76 -13.94 9.55
CA LEU A 248 13.90 -15.26 10.18
C LEU A 248 14.56 -15.19 11.55
N ASN A 249 15.50 -14.26 11.76
CA ASN A 249 16.14 -14.02 13.04
C ASN A 249 15.16 -13.68 14.17
N TYR A 250 13.96 -13.19 13.87
CA TYR A 250 12.91 -13.01 14.88
C TYR A 250 12.43 -14.34 15.45
N PHE A 251 12.22 -15.34 14.59
CA PHE A 251 11.71 -16.65 15.03
C PHE A 251 12.73 -17.42 15.88
N LEU A 252 14.01 -17.08 15.76
CA LEU A 252 15.10 -17.63 16.57
C LEU A 252 15.29 -16.90 17.91
N SER A 253 14.61 -15.76 18.15
CA SER A 253 14.81 -14.96 19.36
C SER A 253 13.58 -14.93 20.28
N GLY A 254 13.66 -15.65 21.40
CA GLY A 254 12.62 -15.62 22.45
C GLY A 254 12.36 -14.21 23.01
N LYS A 255 13.42 -13.40 23.18
CA LYS A 255 13.33 -12.00 23.63
C LYS A 255 12.47 -11.15 22.69
N LEU A 256 12.67 -11.27 21.37
CA LEU A 256 11.87 -10.54 20.39
C LEU A 256 10.41 -10.99 20.39
N LYS A 257 10.15 -12.29 20.50
CA LYS A 257 8.78 -12.84 20.63
C LYS A 257 8.05 -12.28 21.85
N LYS A 258 8.72 -12.26 23.01
CA LYS A 258 8.17 -11.68 24.26
C LYS A 258 7.86 -10.20 24.08
N ARG A 259 8.82 -9.41 23.57
CA ARG A 259 8.63 -7.97 23.32
C ARG A 259 7.46 -7.70 22.39
N LYS A 260 7.37 -8.43 21.27
CA LYS A 260 6.27 -8.31 20.31
C LYS A 260 4.92 -8.61 20.97
N LYS A 261 4.81 -9.69 21.76
CA LYS A 261 3.57 -10.02 22.48
C LYS A 261 3.16 -8.88 23.42
N GLN A 262 4.10 -8.30 24.17
CA GLN A 262 3.83 -7.15 25.05
C GLN A 262 3.33 -5.94 24.26
N LEU A 263 4.03 -5.54 23.19
CA LEU A 263 3.64 -4.40 22.35
C LEU A 263 2.25 -4.59 21.75
N LEU A 264 2.00 -5.75 21.13
CA LEU A 264 0.71 -6.04 20.51
C LEU A 264 -0.41 -6.07 21.55
N SER A 265 -0.20 -6.69 22.71
CA SER A 265 -1.21 -6.74 23.78
C SER A 265 -1.54 -5.34 24.29
N LYS A 266 -0.54 -4.49 24.51
CA LYS A 266 -0.74 -3.09 24.93
C LYS A 266 -1.58 -2.33 23.91
N ILE A 267 -1.20 -2.39 22.63
CA ILE A 267 -1.91 -1.71 21.55
C ILE A 267 -3.36 -2.20 21.43
N GLN A 268 -3.59 -3.51 21.53
CA GLN A 268 -4.94 -4.05 21.40
C GLN A 268 -5.83 -3.66 22.59
N LYS A 269 -5.26 -3.61 23.80
CA LYS A 269 -5.94 -3.07 24.98
C LYS A 269 -6.32 -1.60 24.76
N ASN A 270 -5.36 -0.78 24.35
CA ASN A 270 -5.55 0.64 24.07
C ASN A 270 -6.62 0.88 22.99
N LEU A 271 -6.63 0.10 21.92
CA LEU A 271 -7.68 0.17 20.89
C LEU A 271 -9.06 -0.22 21.43
N GLY A 272 -9.14 -1.18 22.36
CA GLY A 272 -10.40 -1.55 23.02
C GLY A 272 -10.94 -0.43 23.91
N GLU A 273 -10.07 0.25 24.67
CA GLU A 273 -10.42 1.41 25.48
C GLU A 273 -10.89 2.58 24.61
N LEU A 274 -10.12 2.94 23.58
CA LEU A 274 -10.50 3.97 22.60
C LEU A 274 -11.85 3.65 21.93
N HIS A 275 -12.11 2.39 21.60
CA HIS A 275 -13.38 1.96 21.02
C HIS A 275 -14.58 2.24 21.94
N GLY A 276 -14.39 2.15 23.26
CA GLY A 276 -15.41 2.50 24.26
C GLY A 276 -15.64 4.01 24.38
N MET A 277 -14.62 4.82 24.09
CA MET A 277 -14.67 6.29 24.17
C MET A 277 -15.20 6.95 22.90
N CYS A 278 -15.17 6.25 21.76
CA CYS A 278 -15.56 6.80 20.46
C CYS A 278 -17.03 6.54 20.12
N SER A 279 -17.60 7.36 19.23
CA SER A 279 -18.94 7.19 18.66
C SER A 279 -18.93 7.39 17.13
N GLY A 280 -20.01 7.00 16.44
CA GLY A 280 -20.16 7.20 15.00
C GLY A 280 -18.97 6.70 14.16
N ASP A 281 -18.52 7.54 13.22
CA ASP A 281 -17.41 7.22 12.29
C ASP A 281 -16.07 7.01 13.01
N GLU A 282 -15.86 7.62 14.18
CA GLU A 282 -14.64 7.41 14.98
C GLU A 282 -14.59 5.99 15.53
N LYS A 283 -15.71 5.52 16.08
CA LYS A 283 -15.83 4.14 16.58
C LYS A 283 -15.61 3.15 15.45
N LEU A 284 -16.21 3.41 14.30
CA LEU A 284 -16.05 2.63 13.08
C LEU A 284 -14.58 2.55 12.63
N LEU A 285 -13.87 3.68 12.67
CA LEU A 285 -12.45 3.76 12.36
C LEU A 285 -11.61 2.93 13.35
N ILE A 286 -11.89 2.99 14.65
CA ILE A 286 -11.23 2.12 15.64
C ILE A 286 -11.53 0.64 15.38
N SER A 287 -12.77 0.27 15.03
CA SER A 287 -13.12 -1.11 14.66
C SER A 287 -12.31 -1.59 13.45
N ILE A 288 -12.08 -0.72 12.45
CA ILE A 288 -11.20 -1.00 11.31
C ILE A 288 -9.77 -1.27 11.79
N TYR A 289 -9.22 -0.45 12.69
CA TYR A 289 -7.88 -0.66 13.27
C TYR A 289 -7.78 -1.99 14.05
N LEU A 290 -8.81 -2.35 14.83
CA LEU A 290 -8.88 -3.63 15.53
C LEU A 290 -8.83 -4.81 14.55
N SER A 291 -9.50 -4.71 13.40
CA SER A 291 -9.47 -5.75 12.36
C SER A 291 -8.08 -5.94 11.74
N PHE A 292 -7.20 -4.94 11.83
CA PHE A 292 -5.83 -5.02 11.32
C PHE A 292 -4.84 -5.74 12.25
N LYS A 293 -5.29 -6.36 13.35
CA LYS A 293 -4.45 -7.12 14.30
C LYS A 293 -3.42 -8.05 13.62
N GLY A 294 -3.83 -8.80 12.59
CA GLY A 294 -2.94 -9.70 11.84
C GLY A 294 -1.81 -8.94 11.11
N ALA A 295 -2.14 -7.81 10.48
CA ALA A 295 -1.16 -6.96 9.81
C ALA A 295 -0.26 -6.23 10.82
N SER A 296 -0.82 -5.70 11.90
CA SER A 296 -0.07 -5.09 13.01
C SER A 296 0.96 -6.07 13.60
N ASN A 297 0.56 -7.33 13.80
CA ASN A 297 1.47 -8.38 14.25
C ASN A 297 2.64 -8.57 13.28
N PHE A 298 2.39 -8.60 11.97
CA PHE A 298 3.44 -8.71 10.96
C PHE A 298 4.37 -7.48 10.95
N TYR A 299 3.85 -6.25 10.97
CA TYR A 299 4.69 -5.05 10.96
C TYR A 299 5.53 -4.90 12.23
N LEU A 300 5.04 -5.35 13.39
CA LEU A 300 5.84 -5.39 14.62
C LEU A 300 6.96 -6.43 14.55
N ILE A 301 6.73 -7.60 13.92
CA ILE A 301 7.79 -8.58 13.65
C ILE A 301 8.87 -7.94 12.78
N LYS A 302 8.46 -7.31 11.69
CA LYS A 302 9.36 -6.64 10.74
C LYS A 302 10.18 -5.54 11.42
N TYR A 303 9.52 -4.63 12.14
CA TYR A 303 10.17 -3.60 12.94
C TYR A 303 11.22 -4.16 13.91
N LEU A 304 10.87 -5.18 14.71
CA LEU A 304 11.79 -5.76 15.70
C LEU A 304 12.96 -6.52 15.06
N SER A 305 12.72 -7.22 13.95
CA SER A 305 13.75 -7.89 13.16
C SER A 305 14.78 -6.90 12.64
N TYR A 306 14.32 -5.84 11.96
CA TYR A 306 15.19 -4.84 11.39
C TYR A 306 15.87 -3.98 12.45
N LYS A 307 15.19 -3.68 13.57
CA LYS A 307 15.79 -2.97 14.71
C LYS A 307 16.97 -3.77 15.28
N ARG A 308 16.83 -5.09 15.42
CA ARG A 308 17.94 -5.97 15.83
C ARG A 308 19.06 -6.00 14.79
N PHE A 309 18.74 -5.99 13.50
CA PHE A 309 19.73 -5.96 12.43
C PHE A 309 20.52 -4.65 12.44
N PHE A 310 19.84 -3.50 12.47
CA PHE A 310 20.48 -2.18 12.54
C PHE A 310 21.25 -1.97 13.84
N GLY A 311 20.79 -2.51 14.97
CA GLY A 311 21.56 -2.47 16.22
C GLY A 311 22.87 -3.25 16.19
N LYS A 312 23.09 -4.11 15.19
CA LYS A 312 24.34 -4.88 15.00
C LYS A 312 25.26 -4.31 13.92
N HIS A 313 24.77 -3.35 13.13
CA HIS A 313 25.45 -2.88 11.93
C HIS A 313 25.35 -1.36 11.84
N HIS A 314 26.48 -0.69 11.69
CA HIS A 314 26.52 0.77 11.64
C HIS A 314 26.31 1.26 10.21
N PHE A 315 25.06 1.60 9.88
CA PHE A 315 24.73 2.29 8.64
C PHE A 315 24.51 3.78 8.91
N LYS A 316 24.82 4.63 7.92
CA LYS A 316 24.59 6.08 7.97
C LYS A 316 23.21 6.44 7.43
N THR A 317 22.79 5.79 6.35
CA THR A 317 21.51 6.09 5.69
C THR A 317 20.79 4.84 5.20
N ILE A 318 19.47 4.96 5.05
CA ILE A 318 18.61 4.01 4.34
C ILE A 318 17.66 4.77 3.42
N ALA A 319 17.62 4.38 2.15
CA ALA A 319 16.76 4.97 1.12
C ALA A 319 15.74 3.95 0.61
N THR A 320 14.51 4.39 0.37
CA THR A 320 13.46 3.56 -0.22
C THR A 320 12.52 4.38 -1.09
N VAL A 321 11.95 3.75 -2.11
CA VAL A 321 10.67 4.16 -2.70
C VAL A 321 9.55 3.59 -1.83
N ASP A 322 8.35 4.14 -1.86
CA ASP A 322 7.18 3.63 -1.12
C ASP A 322 7.37 3.62 0.42
N GLU A 323 8.02 4.67 0.91
CA GLU A 323 8.37 4.93 2.31
C GLU A 323 7.17 4.97 3.26
N ASN A 324 5.98 5.26 2.73
CA ASN A 324 4.75 5.35 3.50
C ASN A 324 3.96 4.03 3.48
N SER A 325 4.38 3.02 2.70
CA SER A 325 3.80 1.69 2.85
C SER A 325 4.10 1.13 4.23
N PRO A 326 3.17 0.40 4.86
CA PRO A 326 3.36 -0.04 6.23
C PRO A 326 4.55 -1.01 6.39
N ALA A 327 4.81 -1.81 5.34
CA ALA A 327 5.89 -2.78 5.33
C ALA A 327 7.26 -2.09 5.31
N LEU A 328 7.48 -1.10 4.45
CA LEU A 328 8.75 -0.37 4.40
C LEU A 328 8.89 0.63 5.54
N ARG A 329 7.80 1.31 5.89
CA ARG A 329 7.80 2.24 7.02
C ARG A 329 8.24 1.56 8.31
N SER A 330 7.82 0.32 8.54
CA SER A 330 8.29 -0.43 9.70
C SER A 330 9.81 -0.68 9.73
N ILE A 331 10.47 -0.72 8.57
CA ILE A 331 11.93 -0.78 8.45
C ILE A 331 12.53 0.59 8.70
N LEU A 332 11.98 1.65 8.09
CA LEU A 332 12.49 3.02 8.28
C LEU A 332 12.41 3.45 9.74
N ASP A 333 11.31 3.14 10.41
CA ASP A 333 11.12 3.42 11.83
C ASP A 333 12.13 2.64 12.68
N ALA A 334 12.39 1.37 12.35
CA ALA A 334 13.46 0.60 12.98
C ALA A 334 14.85 1.23 12.76
N ALA A 335 15.13 1.71 11.55
CA ALA A 335 16.38 2.36 11.20
C ALA A 335 16.56 3.68 11.98
N ARG A 336 15.49 4.48 12.09
CA ARG A 336 15.47 5.73 12.88
C ARG A 336 15.81 5.44 14.34
N THR A 337 15.25 4.39 14.94
CA THR A 337 15.58 4.03 16.34
C THR A 337 17.02 3.57 16.54
N ALA A 338 17.74 3.25 15.46
CA ALA A 338 19.16 2.94 15.47
C ALA A 338 20.04 4.15 15.06
N GLY A 339 19.46 5.34 14.94
CA GLY A 339 20.18 6.56 14.54
C GLY A 339 20.52 6.65 13.04
N ILE A 340 19.91 5.80 12.20
CA ILE A 340 20.14 5.80 10.76
C ILE A 340 19.24 6.85 10.11
N LYS A 341 19.80 7.71 9.25
CA LYS A 341 19.03 8.71 8.50
C LYS A 341 18.15 8.02 7.45
N THR A 342 16.86 8.31 7.46
CA THR A 342 15.88 7.71 6.54
C THR A 342 15.61 8.65 5.37
N ILE A 343 15.63 8.11 4.15
CA ILE A 343 15.43 8.84 2.90
C ILE A 343 14.24 8.22 2.16
N GLY A 344 13.19 9.01 1.94
CA GLY A 344 12.07 8.67 1.05
C GLY A 344 12.34 9.16 -0.37
N MET A 345 11.87 8.42 -1.37
CA MET A 345 11.99 8.79 -2.78
C MET A 345 10.62 8.81 -3.44
N GLN A 346 10.26 9.96 -4.00
CA GLN A 346 9.04 10.09 -4.78
C GLN A 346 9.05 9.09 -5.95
N HIS A 347 7.97 8.33 -6.06
CA HIS A 347 7.83 7.24 -7.03
C HIS A 347 6.50 7.30 -7.81
N GLY A 348 5.70 8.34 -7.58
CA GLY A 348 4.41 8.56 -8.22
C GLY A 348 3.93 10.01 -8.09
N ASN A 349 2.83 10.31 -8.78
CA ASN A 349 2.14 11.59 -8.65
C ASN A 349 1.46 11.69 -7.28
N LEU A 350 1.51 12.89 -6.69
CA LEU A 350 0.86 13.20 -5.43
C LEU A 350 -0.41 14.03 -5.71
N HIS A 351 -1.39 13.92 -4.83
CA HIS A 351 -2.59 14.75 -4.87
C HIS A 351 -3.11 14.97 -3.44
N ASP A 352 -3.98 15.96 -3.27
CA ASP A 352 -4.51 16.40 -1.97
C ASP A 352 -5.32 15.31 -1.24
N LEU A 353 -5.90 14.37 -1.98
CA LEU A 353 -6.57 13.18 -1.44
C LEU A 353 -5.65 11.95 -1.28
N HIS A 354 -4.32 12.13 -1.19
CA HIS A 354 -3.37 11.03 -1.04
C HIS A 354 -2.93 10.84 0.43
N PRO A 355 -3.57 9.97 1.24
CA PRO A 355 -3.42 9.97 2.70
C PRO A 355 -2.03 9.57 3.19
N ALA A 356 -1.22 8.96 2.34
CA ALA A 356 0.15 8.58 2.66
C ALA A 356 1.10 9.79 2.71
N TYR A 357 0.74 10.91 2.06
CA TYR A 357 1.58 12.11 1.94
C TYR A 357 0.98 13.35 2.60
N ILE A 358 -0.26 13.25 3.06
CA ILE A 358 -0.93 14.33 3.79
C ILE A 358 -0.84 14.03 5.28
N TYR A 359 -0.21 14.93 6.02
CA TYR A 359 0.01 14.86 7.46
C TYR A 359 -0.54 16.12 8.10
N THR A 360 -0.82 16.08 9.41
CA THR A 360 -1.13 17.30 10.15
C THR A 360 0.16 18.05 10.52
N ARG A 361 0.05 19.28 11.04
CA ARG A 361 1.23 20.00 11.54
C ARG A 361 1.86 19.30 12.75
N ALA A 362 1.03 18.68 13.60
CA ALA A 362 1.51 17.96 14.78
C ALA A 362 2.29 16.69 14.39
N ASP A 363 1.93 16.04 13.29
CA ASP A 363 2.65 14.89 12.76
C ASP A 363 4.13 15.19 12.41
N ALA A 364 4.45 16.45 12.07
CA ALA A 364 5.84 16.87 11.84
C ALA A 364 6.70 16.71 13.10
N GLY A 365 6.16 17.08 14.27
CA GLY A 365 6.82 16.89 15.56
C GLY A 365 6.88 15.42 16.01
N ARG A 366 6.11 14.53 15.37
CA ARG A 366 6.04 13.10 15.71
C ARG A 366 6.86 12.20 14.76
N ASN A 367 7.75 12.80 13.95
CA ASN A 367 8.58 12.07 12.98
C ASN A 367 7.75 11.20 12.02
N ALA A 368 6.61 11.74 11.55
CA ALA A 368 5.65 10.99 10.74
C ALA A 368 6.11 10.73 9.29
N PHE A 369 7.24 11.27 8.87
CA PHE A 369 7.82 11.09 7.53
C PHE A 369 9.31 10.70 7.65
N PRO A 370 9.96 10.29 6.55
CA PRO A 370 11.40 10.07 6.54
C PRO A 370 12.17 11.33 6.93
N GLY A 371 13.37 11.18 7.47
CA GLY A 371 14.21 12.32 7.85
C GLY A 371 14.62 13.20 6.67
N HIS A 372 14.60 12.66 5.45
CA HIS A 372 14.79 13.40 4.21
C HIS A 372 13.94 12.82 3.08
N SER A 373 13.46 13.66 2.16
CA SER A 373 12.70 13.20 0.98
C SER A 373 13.28 13.76 -0.32
N LEU A 374 13.40 12.89 -1.32
CA LEU A 374 13.81 13.25 -2.68
C LEU A 374 12.56 13.39 -3.55
N VAL A 375 12.38 14.57 -4.16
CA VAL A 375 11.21 14.93 -4.96
C VAL A 375 11.60 15.30 -6.39
N TRP A 376 10.66 15.18 -7.32
CA TRP A 376 10.96 15.32 -8.76
C TRP A 376 11.16 16.77 -9.22
N GLY A 377 10.72 17.77 -8.48
CA GLY A 377 10.81 19.17 -8.89
C GLY A 377 10.17 20.14 -7.89
N GLU A 378 10.30 21.44 -8.17
CA GLU A 378 9.81 22.52 -7.31
C GLU A 378 8.31 22.42 -7.04
N PHE A 379 7.52 22.06 -8.06
CA PHE A 379 6.07 21.85 -7.90
C PHE A 379 5.75 20.84 -6.78
N TRP A 380 6.45 19.70 -6.77
CA TRP A 380 6.21 18.64 -5.78
C TRP A 380 6.73 19.02 -4.39
N LYS A 381 7.86 19.74 -4.33
CA LYS A 381 8.38 20.30 -3.07
C LYS A 381 7.35 21.26 -2.47
N ALA A 382 6.87 22.23 -3.25
CA ALA A 382 5.86 23.19 -2.83
C ALA A 382 4.53 22.51 -2.43
N PHE A 383 4.11 21.49 -3.17
CA PHE A 383 2.94 20.69 -2.84
C PHE A 383 3.08 20.03 -1.46
N LEU A 384 4.19 19.33 -1.20
CA LEU A 384 4.43 18.65 0.08
C LEU A 384 4.60 19.63 1.25
N MET A 385 5.18 20.81 1.03
CA MET A 385 5.22 21.87 2.05
C MET A 385 3.82 22.36 2.38
N LYS A 386 3.03 22.72 1.36
CA LYS A 386 1.72 23.38 1.56
C LYS A 386 0.62 22.41 2.00
N LYS A 387 0.61 21.20 1.45
CA LYS A 387 -0.46 20.21 1.65
C LYS A 387 0.00 19.03 2.50
N GLY A 388 1.25 18.61 2.37
CA GLY A 388 1.80 17.48 3.12
C GLY A 388 2.36 17.83 4.50
N ASN A 389 2.54 19.12 4.82
CA ASN A 389 3.21 19.61 6.03
C ASN A 389 4.66 19.08 6.20
N TYR A 390 5.36 18.82 5.09
CA TYR A 390 6.77 18.46 5.12
C TYR A 390 7.64 19.70 5.37
N PRO A 391 8.65 19.62 6.27
CA PRO A 391 9.64 20.68 6.45
C PRO A 391 10.42 20.95 5.16
N ALA A 392 10.65 22.24 4.86
CA ALA A 392 11.30 22.66 3.62
C ALA A 392 12.75 22.17 3.49
N ASP A 393 13.44 22.08 4.62
CA ASP A 393 14.83 21.63 4.78
C ASP A 393 14.99 20.11 4.74
N SER A 394 13.91 19.35 4.99
CA SER A 394 13.90 17.89 4.87
C SER A 394 13.64 17.40 3.44
N MET A 395 13.76 18.27 2.41
CA MET A 395 13.44 17.95 1.02
C MET A 395 14.48 18.46 0.02
N SER A 396 14.91 17.59 -0.88
CA SER A 396 15.78 17.92 -2.01
C SER A 396 15.13 17.55 -3.33
N ILE A 397 15.38 18.37 -4.35
CA ILE A 397 14.95 18.10 -5.72
C ILE A 397 16.02 17.26 -6.40
N SER A 398 15.63 16.08 -6.88
CA SER A 398 16.54 15.15 -7.55
C SER A 398 16.11 14.80 -8.98
N GLY A 399 14.95 15.29 -9.44
CA GLY A 399 14.35 14.82 -10.68
C GLY A 399 13.81 13.39 -10.58
N GLN A 400 13.42 12.84 -11.72
CA GLN A 400 12.96 11.45 -11.85
C GLN A 400 14.12 10.56 -12.28
N ILE A 401 14.62 9.68 -11.40
CA ILE A 401 15.75 8.78 -11.73
C ILE A 401 15.48 7.99 -13.01
N ARG A 402 14.24 7.52 -13.23
CA ARG A 402 13.84 6.81 -14.45
C ARG A 402 14.02 7.59 -15.76
N THR A 403 14.24 8.90 -15.69
CA THR A 403 14.47 9.78 -16.85
C THR A 403 15.95 10.01 -17.15
N ASP A 404 16.86 9.47 -16.33
CA ASP A 404 18.32 9.53 -16.54
C ASP A 404 18.76 8.91 -17.88
N ILE A 405 17.89 8.10 -18.50
CA ILE A 405 18.08 7.49 -19.82
C ILE A 405 17.91 8.48 -20.99
N ILE A 406 17.18 9.59 -20.79
CA ILE A 406 16.82 10.53 -21.86
C ILE A 406 18.05 11.11 -22.57
N PRO A 407 19.12 11.57 -21.88
CA PRO A 407 20.31 12.05 -22.55
C PRO A 407 20.94 11.01 -23.49
N LYS A 408 20.99 9.73 -23.07
CA LYS A 408 21.49 8.63 -23.90
C LYS A 408 20.60 8.41 -25.13
N LEU A 409 19.28 8.37 -24.94
CA LEU A 409 18.32 8.22 -26.04
C LEU A 409 18.40 9.36 -27.07
N LYS A 410 18.74 10.58 -26.64
CA LYS A 410 18.92 11.73 -27.53
C LYS A 410 20.25 11.70 -28.29
N ALA A 411 21.28 11.07 -27.74
CA ALA A 411 22.59 10.97 -28.35
C ALA A 411 22.68 9.83 -29.39
N GLU A 412 21.85 8.80 -29.25
CA GLU A 412 21.82 7.65 -30.14
C GLU A 412 20.87 7.87 -31.32
N SER A 413 21.29 7.52 -32.53
CA SER A 413 20.41 7.52 -33.71
C SER A 413 19.60 6.22 -33.73
N ILE A 414 18.41 6.24 -33.12
CA ILE A 414 17.51 5.09 -33.07
C ILE A 414 16.63 5.07 -34.32
N GLU A 415 16.88 4.09 -35.19
CA GLU A 415 16.08 3.84 -36.40
C GLU A 415 14.63 3.46 -36.04
N LYS A 416 13.64 4.14 -36.65
CA LYS A 416 12.21 3.89 -36.36
C LYS A 416 11.79 2.47 -36.74
N ALA A 417 12.36 1.92 -37.81
CA ALA A 417 12.10 0.55 -38.25
C ALA A 417 12.50 -0.49 -37.19
N GLY A 418 13.46 -0.17 -36.31
CA GLY A 418 13.86 -1.02 -35.19
C GLY A 418 12.87 -1.00 -34.01
N LEU A 419 12.00 0.02 -33.94
CA LEU A 419 10.97 0.16 -32.90
C LEU A 419 9.58 -0.28 -33.40
N ILE A 420 9.26 0.08 -34.64
CA ILE A 420 7.97 -0.19 -35.27
C ILE A 420 8.27 -0.80 -36.65
N PRO A 421 8.06 -2.12 -36.82
CA PRO A 421 8.31 -2.79 -38.10
C PRO A 421 7.57 -2.09 -39.24
N GLY A 422 8.31 -1.69 -40.28
CA GLY A 422 7.77 -1.01 -41.46
C GLY A 422 7.72 0.53 -41.39
N ALA A 423 8.05 1.15 -40.25
CA ALA A 423 8.11 2.61 -40.14
C ALA A 423 9.42 3.17 -40.74
N GLY A 424 9.31 4.11 -41.66
CA GLY A 424 10.42 4.89 -42.18
C GLY A 424 10.85 6.00 -41.22
N ASN A 425 12.12 6.40 -41.27
CA ASN A 425 12.62 7.50 -40.42
C ASN A 425 11.93 8.84 -40.67
N SER A 426 11.38 9.05 -41.87
CA SER A 426 10.56 10.22 -42.22
C SER A 426 9.16 10.21 -41.60
N ASP A 427 8.66 9.06 -41.16
CA ASP A 427 7.28 8.92 -40.72
C ASP A 427 7.05 9.68 -39.41
N ARG A 428 5.94 10.40 -39.29
CA ARG A 428 5.59 11.04 -38.02
C ARG A 428 5.08 9.98 -37.05
N LEU A 429 5.67 9.92 -35.86
CA LEU A 429 5.22 9.03 -34.79
C LEU A 429 4.37 9.81 -33.79
N ILE A 430 3.15 9.34 -33.58
CA ILE A 430 2.25 9.86 -32.55
C ILE A 430 2.07 8.79 -31.49
N VAL A 431 2.38 9.12 -30.23
CA VAL A 431 2.22 8.21 -29.10
C VAL A 431 0.94 8.57 -28.36
N PHE A 432 -0.07 7.71 -28.45
CA PHE A 432 -1.30 7.84 -27.66
C PHE A 432 -1.21 7.03 -26.37
N ALA A 433 -0.97 7.71 -25.25
CA ALA A 433 -0.87 7.11 -23.93
C ALA A 433 -2.19 7.27 -23.16
N SER A 434 -3.16 6.39 -23.38
CA SER A 434 -4.42 6.41 -22.65
C SER A 434 -4.24 6.00 -21.19
N GLN A 435 -5.12 6.49 -20.29
CA GLN A 435 -5.28 5.85 -18.97
C GLN A 435 -5.70 4.38 -19.15
N PRO A 436 -5.49 3.50 -18.15
CA PRO A 436 -5.91 2.10 -18.23
C PRO A 436 -7.42 1.95 -18.43
N GLN A 437 -7.87 1.87 -19.69
CA GLN A 437 -9.26 1.59 -20.06
C GLN A 437 -9.38 0.10 -20.36
N ARG A 438 -10.12 -0.65 -19.54
CA ARG A 438 -10.20 -2.12 -19.64
C ARG A 438 -10.99 -2.57 -20.85
N ASP A 439 -11.97 -1.78 -21.27
CA ASP A 439 -12.78 -2.05 -22.44
C ASP A 439 -12.00 -1.71 -23.72
N ALA A 440 -11.88 -2.68 -24.64
CA ALA A 440 -11.10 -2.51 -25.85
C ALA A 440 -11.77 -1.52 -26.83
N GLY A 441 -13.10 -1.56 -26.96
CA GLY A 441 -13.85 -0.70 -27.87
C GLY A 441 -13.86 0.76 -27.41
N LEU A 442 -13.97 1.02 -26.10
CA LEU A 442 -13.83 2.36 -25.53
C LEU A 442 -12.40 2.89 -25.68
N ARG A 443 -11.39 2.02 -25.58
CA ARG A 443 -10.00 2.42 -25.78
C ARG A 443 -9.73 2.81 -27.24
N GLU A 444 -10.24 2.02 -28.18
CA GLU A 444 -10.16 2.31 -29.61
C GLU A 444 -10.90 3.61 -29.94
N ARG A 445 -12.14 3.77 -29.47
CA ARG A 445 -12.91 5.00 -29.65
C ARG A 445 -12.19 6.22 -29.09
N ALA A 446 -11.65 6.12 -27.87
CA ALA A 446 -10.87 7.22 -27.29
C ALA A 446 -9.63 7.58 -28.12
N ALA A 447 -8.99 6.60 -28.77
CA ALA A 447 -7.88 6.87 -29.67
C ALA A 447 -8.36 7.57 -30.95
N LEU A 448 -9.45 7.09 -31.57
CA LEU A 448 -10.03 7.68 -32.77
C LEU A 448 -10.51 9.12 -32.51
N ASP A 449 -11.23 9.35 -31.41
CA ASP A 449 -11.73 10.67 -31.03
C ASP A 449 -10.57 11.69 -30.89
N VAL A 450 -9.44 11.27 -30.33
CA VAL A 450 -8.25 12.13 -30.18
C VAL A 450 -7.53 12.37 -31.50
N MET A 451 -7.52 11.41 -32.42
CA MET A 451 -6.85 11.57 -33.72
C MET A 451 -7.72 12.28 -34.76
N GLN A 452 -9.04 12.36 -34.54
CA GLN A 452 -10.00 13.05 -35.40
C GLN A 452 -10.29 14.49 -34.94
N ALA A 453 -10.03 14.82 -33.67
CA ALA A 453 -10.10 16.18 -33.13
C ALA A 453 -8.90 17.04 -33.58
#